data_AF-A0A0T1T1S7-F1
#
_entry.id   AF-A0A0T1T1S7-F1
#
_cell.length_a   1.000
_cell.length_b   1.000
_cell.length_c   1.000
_cell.angle_alpha   90.00
_cell.angle_beta   90.00
_cell.angle_gamma   90.00
#
_symmetry.space_group_name_H-M   'P 1'
#
loop_
_entity.id
_entity.type
_entity.pdbx_description
1 polymer ?
#
loop_
_entity_poly.entity_id
_entity_poly.type
_entity_poly.pdbx_seq_one_letter_code
_entity_poly.pdbx_strand_id
1 'polypeptide(L)' 'MSDVPIPQRTAALELVTANPGRRAAELTALCPSVILRAWLPTALMVLRECCTVRIDDRGRYWPT' A
#
# COMPACT_ATOMS: atom_id res chain seq x y z
N MET A 1 -2.49 -14.10 -10.65
CA MET A 1 -2.80 -12.95 -9.77
C MET A 1 -2.74 -13.47 -8.35
N SER A 2 -1.86 -12.94 -7.50
CA SER A 2 -1.91 -13.26 -6.07
C SER A 2 -3.15 -12.59 -5.49
N ASP A 3 -4.12 -13.39 -5.02
CA ASP A 3 -5.34 -12.86 -4.40
C ASP A 3 -5.01 -12.21 -3.06
N VAL A 4 -4.65 -10.93 -3.07
CA VAL A 4 -4.57 -10.13 -1.85
C VAL A 4 -5.99 -10.03 -1.28
N PRO A 5 -6.26 -10.53 -0.06
CA PRO A 5 -7.61 -10.52 0.44
C PRO A 5 -8.12 -9.07 0.59
N ILE A 6 -9.43 -8.88 0.42
CA ILE A 6 -10.06 -7.55 0.38
C ILE A 6 -9.66 -6.69 1.60
N PRO A 7 -9.70 -7.18 2.85
CA PRO A 7 -9.33 -6.38 4.01
C PRO A 7 -7.91 -5.82 3.96
N GLN A 8 -6.96 -6.58 3.41
CA GLN A 8 -5.57 -6.16 3.28
C GLN A 8 -5.39 -5.09 2.20
N ARG A 9 -6.17 -5.16 1.11
CA ARG A 9 -6.20 -4.10 0.09
C ARG A 9 -6.78 -2.80 0.65
N THR A 10 -7.92 -2.88 1.35
CA THR A 10 -8.55 -1.72 1.99
C THR A 10 -7.64 -1.08 3.01
N ALA A 11 -7.06 -1.87 3.92
CA ALA A 11 -6.14 -1.37 4.94
C ALA A 11 -4.85 -0.78 4.34
N ALA A 12 -4.32 -1.33 3.24
CA ALA A 12 -3.19 -0.75 2.54
C ALA A 12 -3.52 0.60 1.90
N LEU A 13 -4.72 0.75 1.32
CA LEU A 13 -5.18 2.02 0.76
C LEU A 13 -5.38 3.07 1.86
N GLU A 14 -6.00 2.71 2.98
CA GLU A 14 -6.14 3.58 4.14
C GLU A 14 -4.78 4.05 4.65
N LEU A 15 -3.79 3.15 4.71
CA LEU A 15 -2.44 3.47 5.16
C LEU A 15 -1.74 4.47 4.24
N VAL A 16 -1.87 4.32 2.92
CA VAL A 16 -1.34 5.27 1.91
C VAL A 16 -2.09 6.60 2.00
N THR A 17 -3.41 6.58 2.17
CA THR A 17 -4.25 7.77 2.27
C THR A 17 -3.92 8.60 3.51
N ALA A 18 -3.68 7.93 4.64
CA ALA A 18 -3.25 8.58 5.88
C ALA A 18 -1.79 9.08 5.83
N ASN A 19 -0.96 8.51 4.95
CA ASN A 19 0.48 8.81 4.89
C ASN A 19 0.96 9.02 3.44
N PRO A 20 0.45 10.03 2.71
CA PRO A 20 0.83 10.27 1.33
C PRO A 20 2.30 10.68 1.22
N GLY A 21 2.93 10.36 0.09
CA GLY A 21 4.32 10.74 -0.19
C GLY A 21 5.37 9.91 0.55
N ARG A 22 4.97 8.76 1.13
CA ARG A 22 5.87 7.79 1.78
C ARG A 22 6.27 6.66 0.84
N ARG A 23 7.47 6.10 1.06
CA ARG A 23 7.97 4.90 0.40
C ARG A 23 7.40 3.64 1.05
N ALA A 24 7.45 2.51 0.35
CA ALA A 24 6.97 1.22 0.86
C ALA A 24 7.59 0.82 2.21
N ALA A 25 8.90 1.06 2.41
CA ALA A 25 9.58 0.76 3.67
C ALA A 25 9.05 1.60 4.85
N GLU A 26 8.75 2.88 4.60
CA GLU A 26 8.18 3.77 5.61
C GLU A 26 6.73 3.35 5.96
N LEU A 27 5.93 2.99 4.96
CA LEU A 27 4.57 2.45 5.16
C LEU A 27 4.61 1.11 5.94
N THR A 28 5.59 0.26 5.66
CA THR A 28 5.80 -1.03 6.36
C THR A 28 6.11 -0.81 7.85
N ALA A 29 6.90 0.21 8.17
CA ALA A 29 7.21 0.58 9.55
C ALA A 29 5.99 1.10 10.31
N LEU A 30 5.08 1.79 9.62
CA LEU A 30 3.83 2.32 10.17
C LEU A 30 2.70 1.28 10.26
N CYS A 31 2.87 0.09 9.68
CA CYS A 31 1.87 -0.96 9.75
C CYS A 31 1.61 -1.41 11.19
N PRO A 32 0.37 -1.28 11.70
CA PRO A 32 0.02 -1.71 13.06
C PRO A 32 -0.14 -3.22 13.18
N SER A 33 -0.33 -3.93 12.06
CA SER A 33 -0.63 -5.37 12.03
C SER A 33 0.48 -6.16 11.33
N VAL A 34 0.89 -7.26 11.96
CA VAL A 34 1.84 -8.24 11.38
C VAL A 34 1.25 -8.85 10.10
N ILE A 35 -0.05 -9.14 10.10
CA ILE A 35 -0.74 -9.69 8.92
C ILE A 35 -0.70 -8.68 7.78
N LEU A 36 -1.08 -7.42 8.04
CA LEU A 36 -1.02 -6.37 7.01
C LEU A 36 0.40 -6.21 6.49
N ARG A 37 1.40 -6.22 7.37
CA ARG A 37 2.82 -6.08 7.00
C ARG A 37 3.28 -7.16 6.02
N ALA A 38 2.85 -8.41 6.20
CA ALA A 38 3.19 -9.50 5.30
C ALA A 38 2.58 -9.33 3.90
N TRP A 39 1.37 -8.76 3.83
CA TRP A 39 0.64 -8.56 2.58
C TRP A 39 0.91 -7.20 1.92
N LEU A 40 1.50 -6.24 2.65
CA LEU A 40 1.62 -4.86 2.22
C LEU A 40 2.31 -4.69 0.85
N PRO A 41 3.44 -5.37 0.55
CA PRO A 41 4.09 -5.22 -0.76
C PRO A 41 3.16 -5.62 -1.92
N THR A 42 2.49 -6.77 -1.80
CA THR A 42 1.55 -7.26 -2.81
C THR A 42 0.31 -6.38 -2.89
N ALA A 43 -0.20 -5.89 -1.76
CA ALA A 43 -1.34 -4.98 -1.72
C ALA A 43 -1.04 -3.66 -2.44
N LEU A 44 0.13 -3.05 -2.18
CA LEU A 44 0.57 -1.82 -2.84
C LEU A 44 0.74 -1.99 -4.36
N MET A 45 1.23 -3.15 -4.79
CA MET A 45 1.33 -3.50 -6.22
C MET A 45 -0.06 -3.56 -6.86
N VAL A 46 -1.00 -4.28 -6.26
CA VAL A 46 -2.39 -4.38 -6.76
C VAL A 46 -3.07 -3.01 -6.80
N LEU A 47 -2.93 -2.20 -5.75
CA LEU A 47 -3.53 -0.85 -5.71
C LEU A 47 -2.97 0.05 -6.83
N ARG A 48 -1.67 -0.10 -7.17
CA ARG A 48 -1.05 0.61 -8.29
C ARG A 48 -1.59 0.11 -9.63
N GLU A 49 -1.67 -1.21 -9.83
CA GLU A 49 -2.20 -1.83 -11.05
C GLU A 49 -3.67 -1.47 -11.29
N CYS A 50 -4.45 -1.30 -10.22
CA CYS A 50 -5.82 -0.83 -10.28
C CYS A 50 -5.97 0.70 -10.34
N CYS A 51 -4.87 1.45 -10.51
CA CYS A 51 -4.87 2.92 -10.54
C CYS A 51 -5.55 3.57 -9.32
N THR A 52 -5.55 2.92 -8.16
CA THR A 52 -6.10 3.44 -6.90
C THR A 52 -5.05 4.22 -6.10
N VAL A 53 -3.78 3.95 -6.37
CA VAL A 53 -2.64 4.74 -5.90
C VAL A 53 -1.68 4.97 -7.08
N ARG A 54 -0.98 6.11 -7.05
CA ARG A 54 0.11 6.41 -7.99
C ARG A 54 1.44 6.37 -7.25
N ILE A 55 2.51 6.09 -8.01
CA ILE A 55 3.89 6.12 -7.51
C ILE A 55 4.64 7.18 -8.30
N ASP A 56 5.36 8.08 -7.63
CA ASP A 56 6.23 9.05 -8.28
C ASP A 56 7.62 8.48 -8.62
N ASP A 57 8.43 9.25 -9.34
CA ASP A 57 9.79 8.85 -9.75
C ASP A 57 10.74 8.58 -8.58
N ARG A 58 10.37 9.00 -7.36
CA ARG A 58 11.14 8.77 -6.14
C ARG A 58 10.66 7.55 -5.36
N GLY A 59 9.72 6.78 -5.91
CA GLY A 59 9.13 5.59 -5.30
C GLY A 59 8.16 5.90 -4.16
N ARG A 60 7.57 7.10 -4.13
CA ARG A 60 6.61 7.49 -3.09
C ARG A 60 5.19 7.24 -3.56
N TYR A 61 4.37 6.70 -2.67
CA TYR A 61 2.98 6.36 -2.93
C TYR A 61 2.08 7.55 -2.61
N TRP A 62 1.10 7.79 -3.47
CA TRP A 62 0.08 8.82 -3.33
C TRP A 62 -1.29 8.23 -3.67
N PRO A 63 -2.37 8.59 -2.97
CA PRO A 63 -3.71 8.32 -3.46
C PRO A 63 -3.93 9.03 -4.81
N THR A 64 -4.67 8.39 -5.71
CA THR A 64 -5.12 8.99 -6.98
C THR A 64 -6.29 9.93 -6.77
#